data_AF-A0A4Q5WJG0-F1
#
_entry.id   AF-A0A4Q5WJG0-F1
#
_cell.length_a   1.000
_cell.length_b   1.000
_cell.length_c   1.000
_cell.angle_alpha   90.00
_cell.angle_beta   90.00
_cell.angle_gamma   90.00
#
_symmetry.space_group_name_H-M   'P 1'
#
loop_
_entity.id
_entity.type
_entity.pdbx_description
1 polymer ?
#
loop_
_entity_poly.entity_id
_entity_poly.type
_entity_poly.pdbx_seq_one_letter_code
_entity_poly.pdbx_strand_id
1 'polypeptide(L)'
;MATREHAGSMDAREYSVSSSRLGDAFSVRAFFHKELPFAVPLQRIDSGVVFGGQRVTAFGMAYMDHHLTDRMQILYYKDDHEFVLRLVPEAANEELLLARGLAPAPDLNGLLRQLNALIAKGRQEAAKPAAQWKFGWTQYDFLAIPDIAFNITAHYTGLEGQRFFAGAGPFRVSEAWQRTAFVLNERGAIVESEATVTTAVDSVAAPGMQPHPKRFVFDKPFVVVLRHNEKRPPYFVLHVQHPELMKPFK
;
A
#
# COMPACT_ATOMS: atom_id res chain seq x y z
N MET A 1 -10.98 -19.68 19.61
CA MET A 1 -11.79 -18.44 19.44
C MET A 1 -11.31 -17.77 18.16
N ALA A 2 -12.20 -17.26 17.32
CA ALA A 2 -11.79 -16.45 16.16
C ALA A 2 -11.58 -14.99 16.60
N THR A 3 -10.38 -14.45 16.37
CA THR A 3 -10.02 -13.08 16.77
C THR A 3 -10.75 -12.04 15.91
N ARG A 4 -11.39 -11.05 16.54
CA ARG A 4 -12.18 -10.00 15.84
C ARG A 4 -11.31 -8.91 15.16
N GLU A 5 -10.03 -9.16 14.93
CA GLU A 5 -9.00 -8.12 14.68
C GLU A 5 -9.19 -7.28 13.41
N HIS A 6 -10.02 -7.75 12.47
CA HIS A 6 -10.29 -7.05 11.20
C HIS A 6 -11.79 -6.73 10.98
N ALA A 7 -12.62 -6.89 12.00
CA ALA A 7 -14.04 -6.52 11.91
C ALA A 7 -14.20 -4.99 11.76
N GLY A 8 -14.84 -4.54 10.68
CA GLY A 8 -15.01 -3.11 10.39
C GLY A 8 -13.84 -2.45 9.63
N SER A 9 -13.00 -3.23 8.94
CA SER A 9 -12.03 -2.71 7.96
C SER A 9 -12.70 -2.12 6.71
N MET A 10 -13.88 -2.63 6.35
CA MET A 10 -14.71 -2.19 5.23
C MET A 10 -16.17 -1.99 5.67
N ASP A 11 -16.87 -1.08 4.99
CA ASP A 11 -18.31 -0.89 5.16
C ASP A 11 -19.11 -1.95 4.38
N ALA A 12 -20.32 -2.27 4.83
CA ALA A 12 -21.17 -3.35 4.29
C ALA A 12 -21.70 -3.15 2.86
N ARG A 13 -21.19 -2.14 2.13
CA ARG A 13 -21.46 -1.86 0.71
C ARG A 13 -20.23 -2.07 -0.18
N GLU A 14 -19.04 -2.18 0.40
CA GLU A 14 -17.76 -2.30 -0.32
C GLU A 14 -17.43 -3.75 -0.69
N TYR A 15 -18.14 -4.71 -0.08
CA TYR A 15 -18.01 -6.12 -0.37
C TYR A 15 -19.39 -6.75 -0.59
N SER A 16 -19.39 -7.79 -1.42
CA SER A 16 -20.53 -8.69 -1.62
C SER A 16 -20.22 -10.03 -0.97
N VAL A 17 -21.24 -10.66 -0.38
CA VAL A 17 -21.22 -12.07 -0.01
C VAL A 17 -22.38 -12.74 -0.73
N SER A 18 -22.07 -13.81 -1.46
CA SER A 18 -23.08 -14.68 -2.07
C SER A 18 -22.89 -16.11 -1.60
N SER A 19 -23.99 -16.86 -1.55
CA SER A 19 -23.97 -18.30 -1.31
C SER A 19 -24.86 -19.00 -2.33
N SER A 20 -24.43 -20.19 -2.76
CA SER A 20 -25.18 -21.04 -3.68
C SER A 20 -25.11 -22.49 -3.22
N ARG A 21 -26.22 -23.21 -3.38
CA ARG A 21 -26.29 -24.66 -3.10
C ARG A 21 -26.10 -25.43 -4.40
N LEU A 22 -25.21 -26.43 -4.38
CA LEU A 22 -24.89 -27.29 -5.51
C LEU A 22 -25.01 -28.75 -5.04
N GLY A 23 -26.17 -29.37 -5.27
CA GLY A 23 -26.52 -30.63 -4.60
C GLY A 23 -26.59 -30.42 -3.09
N ASP A 24 -25.78 -31.14 -2.31
CA ASP A 24 -25.66 -30.95 -0.85
C ASP A 24 -24.43 -30.10 -0.44
N ALA A 25 -23.62 -29.65 -1.41
CA ALA A 25 -22.57 -28.69 -1.15
C ALA A 25 -23.12 -27.25 -1.11
N PHE A 26 -22.47 -26.40 -0.33
CA PHE A 26 -22.68 -24.95 -0.33
C PHE A 26 -21.39 -24.26 -0.73
N SER A 27 -21.43 -23.45 -1.79
CA SER A 27 -20.39 -22.47 -2.08
C SER A 27 -20.72 -21.17 -1.37
N VAL A 28 -19.71 -20.53 -0.76
CA VAL A 28 -19.81 -19.19 -0.18
C VAL A 28 -18.67 -18.36 -0.75
N ARG A 29 -18.99 -17.23 -1.39
CA ARG A 29 -18.03 -16.33 -1.99
C ARG A 29 -18.16 -14.96 -1.37
N ALA A 30 -17.07 -14.46 -0.78
CA ALA A 30 -16.87 -13.04 -0.54
C ALA A 30 -16.12 -12.41 -1.73
N PHE A 31 -16.43 -11.16 -2.07
CA PHE A 31 -15.72 -10.39 -3.08
C PHE A 31 -15.80 -8.90 -2.76
N PHE A 32 -14.65 -8.21 -2.81
CA PHE A 32 -14.57 -6.76 -2.73
C PHE A 32 -13.77 -6.23 -3.94
N HIS A 33 -14.02 -4.98 -4.30
CA HIS A 33 -13.35 -4.25 -5.38
C HIS A 33 -13.09 -2.83 -4.90
N LYS A 34 -11.92 -2.27 -5.21
CA LYS A 34 -11.53 -0.95 -4.71
C LYS A 34 -10.59 -0.27 -5.70
N GLU A 35 -10.97 0.93 -6.14
CA GLU A 35 -10.14 1.82 -6.94
C GLU A 35 -9.71 3.00 -6.07
N LEU A 36 -8.42 3.31 -6.11
CA LEU A 36 -7.79 4.42 -5.39
C LEU A 36 -6.92 5.23 -6.38
N PRO A 37 -7.55 5.89 -7.37
CA PRO A 37 -6.82 6.76 -8.30
C PRO A 37 -6.19 7.94 -7.55
N PHE A 38 -5.05 8.41 -8.03
CA PHE A 38 -4.49 9.70 -7.65
C PHE A 38 -5.09 10.79 -8.54
N ALA A 39 -5.60 11.87 -7.95
CA ALA A 39 -6.19 12.99 -8.69
C ALA A 39 -5.20 13.69 -9.65
N VAL A 40 -3.90 13.52 -9.41
CA VAL A 40 -2.81 13.85 -10.34
C VAL A 40 -1.89 12.63 -10.40
N PRO A 41 -1.64 12.03 -11.59
CA PRO A 41 -0.68 10.95 -11.74
C PRO A 41 0.73 11.38 -11.37
N LEU A 42 1.47 10.50 -10.70
CA LEU A 42 2.88 10.66 -10.42
C LEU A 42 3.73 10.61 -11.70
N GLN A 43 4.97 11.06 -11.60
CA GLN A 43 5.92 11.02 -12.71
C GLN A 43 6.38 9.59 -12.98
N ARG A 44 6.66 9.24 -14.24
CA ARG A 44 7.37 8.00 -14.58
C ARG A 44 8.86 8.15 -14.21
N ILE A 45 9.49 7.06 -13.77
CA ILE A 45 10.94 7.03 -13.49
C ILE A 45 11.61 6.26 -14.63
N ASP A 46 12.11 6.99 -15.63
CA ASP A 46 12.61 6.42 -16.89
C ASP A 46 13.84 5.52 -16.72
N SER A 47 14.61 5.68 -15.64
CA SER A 47 15.71 4.78 -15.28
C SER A 47 15.25 3.43 -14.69
N GLY A 48 13.97 3.34 -14.33
CA GLY A 48 13.43 2.30 -13.45
C GLY A 48 14.08 2.32 -12.06
N VAL A 49 13.86 1.24 -11.33
CA VAL A 49 14.53 0.90 -10.06
C VAL A 49 15.16 -0.47 -10.19
N VAL A 50 16.27 -0.74 -9.48
CA VAL A 50 16.82 -2.10 -9.35
C VAL A 50 16.35 -2.69 -8.03
N PHE A 51 15.43 -3.65 -8.09
CA PHE A 51 14.88 -4.34 -6.92
C PHE A 51 15.33 -5.80 -6.90
N GLY A 52 15.96 -6.24 -5.81
CA GLY A 52 16.46 -7.63 -5.68
C GLY A 52 17.47 -8.03 -6.76
N GLY A 53 18.14 -7.08 -7.40
CA GLY A 53 19.06 -7.29 -8.53
C GLY A 53 18.42 -7.18 -9.93
N GLN A 54 17.09 -7.19 -10.03
CA GLN A 54 16.36 -7.03 -11.29
C GLN A 54 15.97 -5.56 -11.52
N ARG A 55 16.11 -5.04 -12.75
CA ARG A 55 15.54 -3.73 -13.10
C ARG A 55 14.04 -3.87 -13.40
N VAL A 56 13.25 -3.04 -12.73
CA VAL A 56 11.78 -2.97 -12.82
C VAL A 56 11.36 -1.55 -13.22
N THR A 57 10.22 -1.41 -13.88
CA THR A 57 9.66 -0.08 -14.16
C THR A 57 9.17 0.57 -12.87
N ALA A 58 9.19 1.90 -12.81
CA ALA A 58 8.88 2.65 -11.59
C ALA A 58 8.20 4.00 -11.89
N PHE A 59 7.56 4.56 -10.86
CA PHE A 59 6.89 5.85 -10.84
C PHE A 59 7.20 6.60 -9.53
N GLY A 60 6.91 7.90 -9.44
CA GLY A 60 7.17 8.69 -8.24
C GLY A 60 7.32 10.18 -8.51
N MET A 61 8.40 10.76 -8.01
CA MET A 61 8.75 12.17 -8.21
C MET A 61 10.25 12.24 -8.49
N ALA A 62 10.60 12.35 -9.77
CA ALA A 62 11.97 12.48 -10.27
C ALA A 62 12.50 13.91 -10.10
N TYR A 63 11.60 14.89 -10.22
CA TYR A 63 11.81 16.32 -9.95
C TYR A 63 10.61 16.86 -9.19
N MET A 64 10.80 17.91 -8.38
CA MET A 64 9.74 18.52 -7.57
C MET A 64 8.52 18.91 -8.41
N ASP A 65 7.34 18.53 -7.95
CA ASP A 65 6.04 18.97 -8.45
C ASP A 65 5.13 19.27 -7.26
N HIS A 66 4.74 20.53 -7.11
CA HIS A 66 3.97 20.98 -5.95
C HIS A 66 2.59 20.31 -5.87
N HIS A 67 1.95 20.07 -7.03
CA HIS A 67 0.64 19.41 -7.10
C HIS A 67 0.70 17.96 -6.61
N LEU A 68 1.83 17.28 -6.80
CA LEU A 68 2.08 15.98 -6.18
C LEU A 68 2.34 16.11 -4.68
N THR A 69 3.14 17.07 -4.23
CA THR A 69 3.50 17.19 -2.80
C THR A 69 2.31 17.45 -1.88
N ASP A 70 1.27 18.16 -2.32
CA ASP A 70 0.02 18.33 -1.55
C ASP A 70 -0.69 16.99 -1.25
N ARG A 71 -0.42 15.95 -2.07
CA ARG A 71 -0.99 14.59 -1.95
C ARG A 71 0.01 13.56 -1.43
N MET A 72 1.24 13.96 -1.12
CA MET A 72 2.30 13.08 -0.63
C MET A 72 2.83 13.56 0.72
N GLN A 73 2.74 12.73 1.76
CA GLN A 73 3.15 13.12 3.10
C GLN A 73 4.19 12.15 3.66
N ILE A 74 5.31 12.70 4.13
CA ILE A 74 6.32 11.94 4.85
C ILE A 74 5.79 11.74 6.27
N LEU A 75 5.39 10.51 6.63
CA LEU A 75 4.90 10.20 7.97
C LEU A 75 6.04 9.83 8.92
N TYR A 76 7.12 9.26 8.40
CA TYR A 76 8.36 9.00 9.13
C TYR A 76 9.57 9.07 8.19
N TYR A 77 10.67 9.65 8.68
CA TYR A 77 11.97 9.60 8.00
C TYR A 77 13.10 9.53 9.02
N LYS A 78 13.96 8.52 8.91
CA LYS A 78 15.21 8.43 9.66
C LYS A 78 16.39 8.72 8.75
N ASP A 79 16.41 8.04 7.61
CA ASP A 79 17.46 8.02 6.59
C ASP A 79 16.88 7.48 5.27
N ASP A 80 17.69 7.42 4.22
CA ASP A 80 17.33 6.86 2.90
C ASP A 80 17.08 5.34 2.90
N HIS A 81 16.94 4.67 4.05
CA HIS A 81 16.68 3.23 4.20
C HIS A 81 15.48 2.91 5.10
N GLU A 82 15.13 3.78 6.07
CA GLU A 82 14.02 3.62 7.01
C GLU A 82 13.08 4.84 6.99
N PHE A 83 11.95 4.70 6.30
CA PHE A 83 10.96 5.76 6.12
C PHE A 83 9.54 5.23 5.85
N VAL A 84 8.54 6.09 6.10
CA VAL A 84 7.13 5.84 5.84
C VAL A 84 6.54 7.04 5.10
N LEU A 85 5.92 6.78 3.95
CA LEU A 85 5.15 7.74 3.17
C LEU A 85 3.65 7.42 3.21
N ARG A 86 2.83 8.46 3.07
CA ARG A 86 1.43 8.40 2.71
C ARG A 86 1.23 9.05 1.35
N LEU A 87 0.63 8.32 0.42
CA LEU A 87 0.03 8.87 -0.80
C LEU A 87 -1.48 8.98 -0.56
N VAL A 88 -2.08 10.11 -0.92
CA VAL A 88 -3.50 10.39 -0.72
C VAL A 88 -4.24 10.25 -2.06
N PRO A 89 -5.09 9.21 -2.23
CA PRO A 89 -5.98 9.08 -3.39
C PRO A 89 -6.95 10.26 -3.54
N GLU A 90 -7.70 10.29 -4.65
CA GLU A 90 -8.78 11.26 -4.85
C GLU A 90 -9.87 11.13 -3.76
N ALA A 91 -10.18 9.90 -3.34
CA ALA A 91 -11.10 9.61 -2.25
C ALA A 91 -10.56 10.17 -0.91
N ALA A 92 -11.14 11.27 -0.43
CA ALA A 92 -10.69 12.03 0.74
C ALA A 92 -10.70 11.27 2.10
N ASN A 93 -11.21 10.04 2.14
CA ASN A 93 -11.24 9.16 3.30
C ASN A 93 -10.55 7.82 3.01
N GLU A 94 -9.46 7.85 2.24
CA GLU A 94 -8.58 6.70 1.96
C GLU A 94 -7.11 7.12 2.08
N GLU A 95 -6.24 6.19 2.45
CA GLU A 95 -4.79 6.39 2.42
C GLU A 95 -4.02 5.14 1.98
N LEU A 96 -3.04 5.37 1.09
CA LEU A 96 -2.07 4.37 0.66
C LEU A 96 -0.76 4.66 1.39
N LEU A 97 -0.34 3.74 2.26
CA LEU A 97 0.89 3.85 3.03
C LEU A 97 1.98 2.96 2.42
N LEU A 98 3.20 3.51 2.31
CA LEU A 98 4.39 2.80 1.85
C LEU A 98 5.48 2.89 2.92
N ALA A 99 6.05 1.77 3.33
CA ALA A 99 7.08 1.72 4.38
C ALA A 99 8.26 0.82 4.02
N ARG A 100 9.48 1.37 4.03
CA ARG A 100 10.75 0.67 3.79
C ARG A 100 11.59 0.67 5.06
N GLY A 101 12.40 -0.38 5.23
CA GLY A 101 13.29 -0.52 6.40
C GLY A 101 12.65 -1.12 7.65
N LEU A 102 11.45 -1.71 7.55
CA LEU A 102 10.86 -2.47 8.65
C LEU A 102 11.71 -3.74 8.93
N ALA A 103 11.84 -4.11 10.20
CA ALA A 103 12.53 -5.33 10.58
C ALA A 103 11.69 -6.58 10.22
N PRO A 104 12.32 -7.73 9.92
CA PRO A 104 11.61 -8.98 9.67
C PRO A 104 10.62 -9.34 10.79
N ALA A 105 9.41 -9.73 10.41
CA ALA A 105 8.35 -10.14 11.32
C ALA A 105 7.76 -11.50 10.86
N PRO A 106 7.25 -12.33 11.78
CA PRO A 106 6.67 -13.63 11.44
C PRO A 106 5.30 -13.51 10.74
N ASP A 107 4.63 -12.36 10.86
CA ASP A 107 3.28 -12.13 10.36
C ASP A 107 3.06 -10.66 9.95
N LEU A 108 2.02 -10.41 9.14
CA LEU A 108 1.67 -9.07 8.67
C LEU A 108 1.23 -8.14 9.82
N ASN A 109 0.64 -8.67 10.90
CA ASN A 109 0.28 -7.86 12.07
C ASN A 109 1.55 -7.34 12.80
N GLY A 110 2.68 -8.04 12.74
CA GLY A 110 3.98 -7.59 13.20
C GLY A 110 4.54 -6.44 12.38
N LEU A 111 4.37 -6.46 11.06
CA LEU A 111 4.71 -5.35 10.18
C LEU A 111 3.79 -4.14 10.43
N LEU A 112 2.48 -4.36 10.63
CA LEU A 112 1.53 -3.30 11.00
C LEU A 112 1.85 -2.67 12.37
N ARG A 113 2.28 -3.47 13.37
CA ARG A 113 2.72 -2.95 14.67
C ARG A 113 3.94 -2.03 14.52
N GLN A 114 4.94 -2.43 13.72
CA GLN A 114 6.10 -1.59 13.43
C GLN A 114 5.72 -0.31 12.67
N LEU A 115 4.92 -0.42 11.61
CA LEU A 115 4.42 0.71 10.82
C LEU A 115 3.73 1.77 11.69
N ASN A 116 2.76 1.36 12.51
CA ASN A 116 2.04 2.29 13.37
C ASN A 116 2.96 2.90 14.46
N ALA A 117 3.96 2.17 14.94
CA ALA A 117 4.97 2.70 15.87
C ALA A 117 5.87 3.77 15.20
N LEU A 118 6.31 3.56 13.96
CA LEU A 118 7.07 4.56 13.20
C LEU A 118 6.24 5.81 12.90
N ILE A 119 4.97 5.66 12.53
CA ILE A 119 4.04 6.79 12.32
C ILE A 119 3.82 7.57 13.63
N ALA A 120 3.66 6.89 14.77
CA ALA A 120 3.52 7.55 16.08
C ALA A 120 4.80 8.30 16.48
N LYS A 121 5.98 7.69 16.27
CA LYS A 121 7.30 8.31 16.45
C LYS A 121 7.47 9.54 15.54
N GLY A 122 7.04 9.45 14.29
CA GLY A 122 7.06 10.55 13.32
C GLY A 122 6.29 11.78 13.80
N ARG A 123 5.08 11.60 14.35
CA ARG A 123 4.30 12.71 14.96
C ARG A 123 5.03 13.36 16.14
N GLN A 124 5.67 12.55 16.99
CA GLN A 124 6.47 13.04 18.12
C GLN A 124 7.77 13.75 17.69
N GLU A 125 8.29 13.44 16.50
CA GLU A 125 9.41 14.15 15.89
C GLU A 125 8.95 15.44 15.18
N ALA A 126 7.85 15.42 14.42
CA ALA A 126 7.32 16.58 13.69
C ALA A 126 6.91 17.76 14.61
N ALA A 127 6.52 17.47 15.85
CA ALA A 127 6.24 18.47 16.89
C ALA A 127 7.50 19.24 17.38
N LYS A 128 8.71 18.85 16.96
CA LYS A 128 9.99 19.46 17.39
C LYS A 128 10.59 20.27 16.23
N PRO A 129 10.82 21.59 16.37
CA PRO A 129 11.34 22.43 15.29
C PRO A 129 12.61 21.88 14.62
N ALA A 130 13.58 21.37 15.41
CA ALA A 130 14.83 20.79 14.91
C ALA A 130 14.68 19.52 14.04
N ALA A 131 13.48 18.93 13.98
CA ALA A 131 13.18 17.76 13.15
C ALA A 131 12.20 18.05 12.00
N GLN A 132 11.64 19.27 11.89
CA GLN A 132 10.64 19.60 10.86
C GLN A 132 11.13 19.41 9.43
N TRP A 133 12.43 19.59 9.18
CA TRP A 133 13.07 19.38 7.87
C TRP A 133 12.86 17.96 7.28
N LYS A 134 12.60 16.97 8.14
CA LYS A 134 12.32 15.58 7.73
C LYS A 134 10.98 15.42 7.02
N PHE A 135 10.02 16.28 7.34
CA PHE A 135 8.61 16.11 6.99
C PHE A 135 8.15 16.96 5.81
N GLY A 136 8.99 17.90 5.35
CA GLY A 136 8.77 18.70 4.15
C GLY A 136 9.48 18.13 2.91
N TRP A 137 8.86 18.33 1.75
CA TRP A 137 9.48 18.10 0.45
C TRP A 137 10.29 19.32 -0.01
N THR A 138 11.33 19.09 -0.79
CA THR A 138 12.28 20.09 -1.31
C THR A 138 12.70 19.74 -2.73
N GLN A 139 13.21 20.72 -3.47
CA GLN A 139 13.64 20.57 -4.87
C GLN A 139 14.73 19.52 -5.13
N TYR A 140 15.34 18.96 -4.08
CA TYR A 140 16.40 17.95 -4.16
C TYR A 140 15.94 16.55 -3.72
N ASP A 141 14.71 16.41 -3.19
CA ASP A 141 14.17 15.11 -2.78
C ASP A 141 13.72 14.29 -4.00
N PHE A 142 13.80 12.97 -3.89
CA PHE A 142 13.51 12.03 -4.98
C PHE A 142 12.65 10.87 -4.47
N LEU A 143 11.62 10.49 -5.22
CA LEU A 143 10.74 9.36 -4.93
C LEU A 143 10.70 8.40 -6.11
N ALA A 144 10.92 7.11 -5.87
CA ALA A 144 10.76 6.06 -6.88
C ALA A 144 10.19 4.76 -6.28
N ILE A 145 9.04 4.35 -6.78
CA ILE A 145 8.23 3.21 -6.37
C ILE A 145 8.12 2.25 -7.58
N PRO A 146 8.47 0.96 -7.45
CA PRO A 146 8.23 -0.01 -8.53
C PRO A 146 6.76 -0.12 -8.93
N ASP A 147 6.50 -0.30 -10.22
CA ASP A 147 5.18 -0.73 -10.69
C ASP A 147 4.87 -2.15 -10.19
N ILE A 148 3.86 -2.29 -9.35
CA ILE A 148 3.36 -3.59 -8.89
C ILE A 148 2.18 -3.98 -9.78
N ALA A 149 2.16 -5.21 -10.28
CA ALA A 149 1.01 -5.75 -11.00
C ALA A 149 1.00 -7.28 -10.90
N PHE A 150 0.05 -7.84 -10.17
CA PHE A 150 -0.10 -9.30 -10.04
C PHE A 150 -1.56 -9.74 -9.99
N ASN A 151 -1.76 -11.02 -10.30
CA ASN A 151 -3.05 -11.70 -10.27
C ASN A 151 -2.80 -13.16 -9.85
N ILE A 152 -2.86 -13.43 -8.54
CA ILE A 152 -2.44 -14.70 -7.93
C ILE A 152 -3.62 -15.41 -7.28
N THR A 153 -3.54 -16.74 -7.17
CA THR A 153 -4.49 -17.57 -6.41
C THR A 153 -3.74 -18.38 -5.36
N ALA A 154 -4.20 -18.34 -4.11
CA ALA A 154 -3.68 -19.13 -3.01
C ALA A 154 -4.73 -20.17 -2.56
N HIS A 155 -4.29 -21.40 -2.32
CA HIS A 155 -5.11 -22.47 -1.73
C HIS A 155 -4.79 -22.62 -0.24
N TYR A 156 -5.82 -22.76 0.59
CA TYR A 156 -5.74 -22.82 2.04
C TYR A 156 -6.05 -24.23 2.53
N THR A 157 -5.17 -25.18 2.19
CA THR A 157 -5.26 -26.59 2.58
C THR A 157 -5.36 -26.81 4.10
N GLY A 158 -4.93 -25.84 4.91
CA GLY A 158 -5.12 -25.84 6.37
C GLY A 158 -6.53 -25.48 6.85
N LEU A 159 -7.36 -24.85 6.01
CA LEU A 159 -8.81 -24.66 6.24
C LEU A 159 -9.61 -25.84 5.68
N GLU A 160 -9.12 -26.45 4.59
CA GLU A 160 -9.74 -27.61 3.96
C GLU A 160 -9.83 -28.80 4.94
N GLY A 161 -10.93 -29.52 4.82
CA GLY A 161 -11.24 -30.64 5.70
C GLY A 161 -11.70 -30.28 7.12
N GLN A 162 -11.55 -29.04 7.59
CA GLN A 162 -12.09 -28.58 8.87
C GLN A 162 -13.63 -28.70 8.91
N ARG A 163 -14.17 -28.91 10.11
CA ARG A 163 -15.62 -29.04 10.34
C ARG A 163 -16.18 -27.85 11.10
N PHE A 164 -17.38 -27.42 10.73
CA PHE A 164 -18.13 -26.38 11.42
C PHE A 164 -19.62 -26.78 11.51
N PHE A 165 -20.38 -26.11 12.36
CA PHE A 165 -21.83 -26.32 12.47
C PHE A 165 -22.58 -25.09 11.95
N ALA A 166 -23.62 -25.33 11.17
CA ALA A 166 -24.63 -24.33 10.80
C ALA A 166 -26.02 -24.91 11.09
N GLY A 167 -27.10 -24.13 10.92
CA GLY A 167 -28.46 -24.53 11.33
C GLY A 167 -29.01 -25.82 10.68
N ALA A 168 -28.40 -26.29 9.58
CA ALA A 168 -28.74 -27.53 8.90
C ALA A 168 -27.87 -28.75 9.30
N GLY A 169 -26.91 -28.59 10.21
CA GLY A 169 -26.06 -29.69 10.72
C GLY A 169 -24.55 -29.44 10.65
N PRO A 170 -23.72 -30.50 10.77
CA PRO A 170 -22.27 -30.43 10.60
C PRO A 170 -21.89 -30.33 9.13
N PHE A 171 -21.08 -29.32 8.80
CA PHE A 171 -20.48 -29.11 7.49
C PHE A 171 -18.97 -29.32 7.54
N ARG A 172 -18.37 -29.51 6.36
CA ARG A 172 -16.93 -29.64 6.16
C ARG A 172 -16.49 -28.69 5.04
N VAL A 173 -15.39 -27.98 5.23
CA VAL A 173 -14.75 -27.22 4.14
C VAL A 173 -14.20 -28.22 3.13
N SER A 174 -14.70 -28.20 1.89
CA SER A 174 -14.23 -29.10 0.81
C SER A 174 -13.03 -28.54 0.06
N GLU A 175 -13.04 -27.22 -0.18
CA GLU A 175 -12.02 -26.46 -0.89
C GLU A 175 -11.99 -25.05 -0.27
N ALA A 176 -10.82 -24.41 -0.20
CA ALA A 176 -10.69 -23.01 0.20
C ALA A 176 -9.59 -22.31 -0.60
N TRP A 177 -9.95 -21.33 -1.45
CA TRP A 177 -8.99 -20.52 -2.20
C TRP A 177 -9.33 -19.03 -2.15
N GLN A 178 -8.31 -18.19 -2.33
CA GLN A 178 -8.44 -16.74 -2.52
C GLN A 178 -7.68 -16.33 -3.78
N ARG A 179 -8.36 -15.70 -4.73
CA ARG A 179 -7.74 -14.96 -5.83
C ARG A 179 -7.55 -13.51 -5.41
N THR A 180 -6.34 -12.98 -5.60
CA THR A 180 -5.98 -11.58 -5.30
C THR A 180 -5.35 -10.96 -6.54
N ALA A 181 -5.97 -9.89 -7.05
CA ALA A 181 -5.43 -9.07 -8.12
C ALA A 181 -5.15 -7.66 -7.58
N PHE A 182 -4.03 -7.07 -7.98
CA PHE A 182 -3.59 -5.77 -7.47
C PHE A 182 -2.66 -5.09 -8.49
N VAL A 183 -2.92 -3.80 -8.76
CA VAL A 183 -2.03 -2.93 -9.52
C VAL A 183 -1.71 -1.69 -8.69
N LEU A 184 -0.44 -1.28 -8.68
CA LEU A 184 0.01 0.02 -8.20
C LEU A 184 0.99 0.60 -9.21
N ASN A 185 0.64 1.75 -9.78
CA ASN A 185 1.40 2.46 -10.80
C ASN A 185 1.31 3.98 -10.59
N GLU A 186 1.71 4.76 -11.59
CA GLU A 186 1.69 6.22 -11.52
C GLU A 186 0.30 6.84 -11.29
N ARG A 187 -0.79 6.10 -11.54
CA ARG A 187 -2.16 6.61 -11.53
C ARG A 187 -2.96 6.26 -10.28
N GLY A 188 -2.46 5.37 -9.42
CA GLY A 188 -3.16 4.95 -8.21
C GLY A 188 -2.79 3.54 -7.77
N ALA A 189 -3.41 3.10 -6.66
CA ALA A 189 -3.67 1.68 -6.47
C ALA A 189 -5.00 1.35 -7.15
N ILE A 190 -4.98 0.45 -8.12
CA ILE A 190 -6.09 0.20 -9.03
C ILE A 190 -6.41 -1.30 -9.03
N VAL A 191 -7.71 -1.59 -8.94
CA VAL A 191 -8.30 -2.80 -9.54
C VAL A 191 -9.01 -2.28 -10.79
N GLU A 192 -8.38 -2.52 -11.95
CA GLU A 192 -8.55 -1.99 -13.34
C GLU A 192 -9.81 -1.12 -13.67
N SER A 193 -9.75 0.08 -14.30
CA SER A 193 -8.68 0.97 -14.86
C SER A 193 -9.33 2.31 -15.38
N GLU A 194 -8.74 3.39 -15.94
CA GLU A 194 -7.40 3.74 -16.50
C GLU A 194 -7.15 5.31 -16.53
N ALA A 195 -6.87 5.97 -17.68
CA ALA A 195 -6.95 7.42 -18.02
C ALA A 195 -5.80 8.42 -17.61
N THR A 196 -5.93 9.72 -17.98
CA THR A 196 -4.85 10.61 -18.51
C THR A 196 -4.97 12.11 -18.09
N VAL A 197 -3.85 12.89 -18.08
CA VAL A 197 -3.72 14.27 -17.50
C VAL A 197 -2.74 15.21 -18.28
N THR A 198 -2.77 16.54 -18.01
CA THR A 198 -1.87 17.59 -18.55
C THR A 198 -1.42 18.64 -17.50
N THR A 199 -0.19 19.18 -17.65
CA THR A 199 0.54 20.35 -17.02
C THR A 199 -0.19 21.46 -16.22
N ALA A 200 0.42 22.26 -15.31
CA ALA A 200 1.73 22.29 -14.57
C ALA A 200 1.85 23.57 -13.67
N VAL A 201 3.00 23.77 -12.97
CA VAL A 201 3.79 25.03 -12.71
C VAL A 201 4.32 25.18 -11.24
N ASP A 202 5.52 25.79 -11.11
CA ASP A 202 6.43 25.84 -9.95
C ASP A 202 6.08 26.78 -8.77
N SER A 203 6.82 26.67 -7.66
CA SER A 203 6.94 27.70 -6.61
C SER A 203 8.29 27.71 -5.87
N VAL A 204 8.78 28.90 -5.50
CA VAL A 204 10.17 29.14 -5.05
C VAL A 204 10.35 28.96 -3.54
N ALA A 205 11.48 28.36 -3.11
CA ALA A 205 11.84 28.18 -1.69
C ALA A 205 12.84 29.23 -1.16
N ALA A 206 12.67 29.64 0.09
CA ALA A 206 13.56 30.60 0.78
C ALA A 206 14.79 29.91 1.42
N PRO A 207 15.93 30.62 1.57
CA PRO A 207 17.17 30.02 2.08
C PRO A 207 17.26 30.03 3.62
N GLY A 208 17.49 28.86 4.22
CA GLY A 208 17.80 28.75 5.65
C GLY A 208 17.87 27.28 6.08
N MET A 209 19.10 26.81 6.38
CA MET A 209 19.44 25.38 6.48
C MET A 209 19.30 24.63 5.13
N GLN A 210 20.34 23.91 4.70
CA GLN A 210 20.20 22.92 3.63
C GLN A 210 19.77 21.59 4.27
N PRO A 211 18.52 21.12 4.07
CA PRO A 211 18.16 19.77 4.46
C PRO A 211 18.91 18.76 3.59
N HIS A 212 19.22 17.61 4.17
CA HIS A 212 19.78 16.48 3.42
C HIS A 212 18.77 16.05 2.34
N PRO A 213 19.16 15.96 1.05
CA PRO A 213 18.28 15.49 -0.03
C PRO A 213 17.80 14.06 0.25
N LYS A 214 16.48 13.87 0.42
CA LYS A 214 15.90 12.59 0.87
C LYS A 214 15.57 11.72 -0.34
N ARG A 215 16.08 10.49 -0.37
CA ARG A 215 15.89 9.53 -1.48
C ARG A 215 14.93 8.40 -1.09
N PHE A 216 13.65 8.65 -1.31
CA PHE A 216 12.56 7.70 -1.08
C PHE A 216 12.48 6.64 -2.19
N VAL A 217 13.53 5.81 -2.31
CA VAL A 217 13.60 4.72 -3.30
C VAL A 217 13.12 3.41 -2.69
N PHE A 218 12.19 2.72 -3.34
CA PHE A 218 11.72 1.39 -2.94
C PHE A 218 12.45 0.28 -3.71
N ASP A 219 13.77 0.15 -3.45
CA ASP A 219 14.72 -0.81 -4.08
C ASP A 219 14.93 -2.12 -3.26
N LYS A 220 14.36 -2.17 -2.06
CA LYS A 220 14.52 -3.23 -1.03
C LYS A 220 13.15 -3.50 -0.41
N PRO A 221 12.95 -4.66 0.25
CA PRO A 221 11.64 -5.05 0.77
C PRO A 221 10.89 -3.97 1.55
N PHE A 222 9.61 -3.84 1.23
CA PHE A 222 8.74 -2.78 1.73
C PHE A 222 7.30 -3.27 1.89
N VAL A 223 6.52 -2.50 2.66
CA VAL A 223 5.11 -2.81 2.93
C VAL A 223 4.22 -1.76 2.29
N VAL A 224 3.18 -2.22 1.60
CA VAL A 224 2.05 -1.42 1.12
C VAL A 224 0.85 -1.69 2.03
N VAL A 225 0.16 -0.65 2.47
CA VAL A 225 -1.09 -0.77 3.25
C VAL A 225 -2.15 0.14 2.65
N LEU A 226 -3.37 -0.38 2.45
CA LEU A 226 -4.56 0.40 2.12
C LEU A 226 -5.54 0.37 3.29
N ARG A 227 -5.99 1.55 3.70
CA ARG A 227 -7.06 1.71 4.70
C ARG A 227 -7.81 3.02 4.48
N HIS A 228 -9.07 3.04 4.91
CA HIS A 228 -9.88 4.25 4.99
C HIS A 228 -9.13 5.38 5.72
N ASN A 229 -8.76 5.14 6.98
CA ASN A 229 -8.01 6.07 7.81
C ASN A 229 -7.45 5.36 9.04
N GLU A 230 -6.63 6.08 9.80
CA GLU A 230 -5.94 5.60 11.01
C GLU A 230 -6.82 4.97 12.09
N LYS A 231 -8.14 5.22 12.10
CA LYS A 231 -9.08 4.69 13.09
C LYS A 231 -9.66 3.31 12.71
N ARG A 232 -9.45 2.84 11.48
CA ARG A 232 -9.92 1.53 10.99
C ARG A 232 -8.74 0.58 10.77
N PRO A 233 -8.89 -0.74 11.02
CA PRO A 233 -7.91 -1.72 10.56
C PRO A 233 -7.85 -1.71 9.03
N PRO A 234 -6.68 -1.98 8.42
CA PRO A 234 -6.56 -2.00 6.97
C PRO A 234 -7.36 -3.14 6.33
N TYR A 235 -7.85 -2.89 5.12
CA TYR A 235 -8.52 -3.90 4.29
C TYR A 235 -7.53 -4.61 3.34
N PHE A 236 -6.36 -4.02 3.08
CA PHE A 236 -5.29 -4.66 2.30
C PHE A 236 -3.91 -4.35 2.88
N VAL A 237 -3.06 -5.39 2.93
CA VAL A 237 -1.65 -5.31 3.36
C VAL A 237 -0.83 -6.23 2.47
N LEU A 238 0.26 -5.72 1.91
CA LEU A 238 1.18 -6.46 1.04
C LEU A 238 2.61 -6.23 1.53
N HIS A 239 3.35 -7.31 1.77
CA HIS A 239 4.80 -7.26 2.01
C HIS A 239 5.52 -7.65 0.71
N VAL A 240 6.15 -6.68 0.07
CA VAL A 240 6.84 -6.85 -1.21
C VAL A 240 8.27 -7.27 -0.94
N GLN A 241 8.59 -8.55 -1.16
CA GLN A 241 9.91 -9.12 -0.86
C GLN A 241 10.76 -9.44 -2.09
N HIS A 242 10.12 -9.73 -3.23
CA HIS A 242 10.78 -10.20 -4.47
C HIS A 242 10.22 -9.46 -5.70
N PRO A 243 11.00 -9.31 -6.79
CA PRO A 243 10.56 -8.58 -7.99
C PRO A 243 9.51 -9.32 -8.83
N GLU A 244 9.16 -10.56 -8.48
CA GLU A 244 8.17 -11.40 -9.20
C GLU A 244 6.76 -10.78 -9.29
N LEU A 245 6.44 -9.85 -8.39
CA LEU A 245 5.15 -9.12 -8.37
C LEU A 245 5.20 -7.77 -9.11
N MET A 246 6.34 -7.45 -9.75
CA MET A 246 6.62 -6.16 -10.38
C MET A 246 6.65 -6.25 -11.90
N LYS A 247 6.41 -5.13 -12.59
CA LYS A 247 6.57 -5.06 -14.04
C LYS A 247 8.07 -5.04 -14.42
N PRO A 248 8.56 -5.95 -15.28
CA PRO A 248 9.93 -5.91 -15.79
C PRO A 248 10.20 -4.63 -16.57
N PHE A 249 11.39 -4.07 -16.41
CA PHE A 249 11.87 -3.00 -17.27
C PHE A 249 12.02 -3.51 -18.72
N LYS A 250 11.63 -2.69 -19.70
CA LYS A 250 11.67 -2.98 -21.14
C LYS A 250 12.49 -1.91 -21.85
#